data_AF-A0A658NK83-F1
#
_entry.id   AF-A0A658NK83-F1
#
_cell.length_a   1.000
_cell.length_b   1.000
_cell.length_c   1.000
_cell.angle_alpha   90.00
_cell.angle_beta   90.00
_cell.angle_gamma   90.00
#
_symmetry.space_group_name_H-M   'P 1'
#
loop_
_entity.id
_entity.type
_entity.pdbx_description
1 polymer ?
#
loop_
_entity_poly.entity_id
_entity_poly.type
_entity_poly.pdbx_seq_one_letter_code
_entity_poly.pdbx_strand_id
1 'polypeptide(L)' 'LNIKDWCISRQIWWGHQIPAWTCAQCEELVVAMQAPERCPACGGGDLTQETDVLDTWFSSALWPFSTMGWPDRTPLLNT' A
#
# COMPACT_ATOMS: atom_id res chain seq x y z
N LEU A 1 -25.78 -10.34 3.38
CA LEU A 1 -24.30 -10.51 3.27
C LEU A 1 -23.73 -10.71 4.65
N ASN A 2 -22.93 -11.75 4.88
CA ASN A 2 -22.18 -11.95 6.13
C ASN A 2 -20.68 -11.71 5.88
N ILE A 3 -20.35 -10.57 5.29
CA ILE A 3 -18.96 -10.16 5.04
C ILE A 3 -18.45 -9.45 6.30
N LYS A 4 -17.19 -9.71 6.64
CA LYS A 4 -16.47 -9.08 7.74
C LYS A 4 -15.29 -8.30 7.19
N ASP A 5 -14.76 -7.38 8.00
CA ASP A 5 -13.54 -6.67 7.66
C ASP A 5 -12.40 -7.66 7.39
N TRP A 6 -11.66 -7.38 6.32
CA TRP A 6 -10.53 -8.19 5.92
C TRP A 6 -9.24 -7.54 6.42
N CYS A 7 -8.56 -8.20 7.36
CA CYS A 7 -7.21 -7.82 7.72
C CYS A 7 -6.25 -8.16 6.58
N ILE A 8 -5.77 -7.14 5.88
CA ILE A 8 -4.85 -7.26 4.73
C ILE A 8 -3.37 -7.25 5.10
N SER A 9 -3.00 -6.85 6.32
CA SER A 9 -1.60 -6.77 6.76
C SER A 9 -1.05 -8.14 7.19
N ARG A 10 0.21 -8.44 6.85
CA ARG A 10 0.87 -9.71 7.16
C ARG A 10 2.31 -9.47 7.65
N GLN A 11 2.66 -10.06 8.79
CA GLN A 11 4.01 -10.05 9.37
C GLN A 11 4.88 -11.16 8.76
N ILE A 12 5.12 -11.08 7.45
CA ILE A 12 5.96 -12.03 6.70
C ILE A 12 6.92 -11.27 5.79
N TRP A 13 7.99 -11.94 5.39
CA TRP A 13 9.05 -11.32 4.56
C TRP A 13 8.71 -11.22 3.07
N TRP A 14 7.78 -12.06 2.58
CA TRP A 14 7.45 -12.13 1.15
C TRP A 14 6.07 -11.55 0.86
N GLY A 15 6.05 -10.45 0.12
CA GLY A 15 4.85 -9.80 -0.37
C GLY A 15 5.13 -8.36 -0.82
N HIS A 16 4.07 -7.67 -1.23
CA HIS A 16 4.16 -6.24 -1.55
C HIS A 16 4.18 -5.47 -0.23
N GLN A 17 5.29 -4.80 0.09
CA GLN A 17 5.40 -3.98 1.30
C GLN A 17 4.30 -2.91 1.31
N ILE A 18 3.66 -2.74 2.46
CA ILE A 18 2.57 -1.75 2.59
C ILE A 18 3.17 -0.35 2.39
N PRO A 19 2.60 0.47 1.51
CA PRO A 19 3.11 1.80 1.24
C PRO A 19 2.50 2.78 2.26
N ALA A 20 2.91 2.62 3.51
CA ALA A 20 2.57 3.49 4.64
C ALA A 20 3.84 3.83 5.42
N TRP A 21 3.91 5.05 5.97
CA TRP A 21 5.03 5.57 6.72
C TRP A 21 4.54 6.20 8.02
N THR A 22 5.24 5.95 9.12
CA THR A 22 4.95 6.54 10.42
C THR A 22 6.00 7.59 10.75
N CYS A 23 5.56 8.79 11.10
CA CYS A 23 6.46 9.86 11.54
C CYS A 23 6.92 9.61 12.98
N ALA A 24 8.23 9.57 13.22
CA ALA A 24 8.79 9.33 14.55
C ALA A 24 8.56 10.49 15.55
N GLN A 25 8.22 11.69 15.05
CA GLN A 25 8.10 12.89 15.87
C GLN A 25 6.67 13.18 16.36
N CYS A 26 5.67 12.79 15.57
CA CYS A 26 4.25 13.08 15.86
C CYS A 26 3.32 11.88 15.70
N GLU A 27 3.87 10.70 15.38
CA GLU A 27 3.14 9.44 15.20
C GLU A 27 2.11 9.44 14.07
N GLU A 28 2.09 10.48 13.24
CA GLU A 28 1.22 10.55 12.06
C GLU A 28 1.53 9.42 11.07
N LEU A 29 0.49 8.73 10.62
CA LEU A 29 0.56 7.73 9.56
C LEU A 29 0.29 8.38 8.21
N VAL A 30 1.24 8.22 7.29
CA VAL A 30 1.22 8.79 5.95
C VAL A 30 1.13 7.67 4.93
N VAL A 31 0.28 7.81 3.92
CA VAL A 31 0.19 6.87 2.77
C VAL A 31 0.61 7.63 1.51
N ALA A 32 1.55 7.05 0.79
CA ALA A 32 2.24 7.57 -0.39
C ALA A 32 2.74 6.39 -1.23
N MET A 33 3.27 6.54 -2.44
CA MET A 33 3.93 5.42 -3.15
C MET A 33 5.44 5.40 -2.95
N GLN A 34 6.00 6.54 -2.58
CA GLN A 34 7.41 6.81 -2.40
C GLN A 34 7.59 7.41 -1.02
N ALA A 35 8.78 7.23 -0.43
CA ALA A 35 9.09 7.79 0.88
C ALA A 35 8.90 9.32 0.87
N PRO A 36 7.98 9.86 1.70
CA PRO A 36 7.82 11.30 1.81
C PRO A 36 9.07 11.93 2.43
N GLU A 37 9.53 13.06 1.90
CA GLU A 37 10.70 13.77 2.46
C GLU A 37 10.40 14.40 3.82
N ARG A 38 9.13 14.76 4.06
CA ARG A 38 8.66 15.42 5.28
C ARG A 38 7.26 14.94 5.64
N CYS A 39 7.01 14.88 6.94
CA CYS A 39 5.70 14.61 7.48
C CYS A 39 4.76 15.78 7.15
N PRO A 40 3.58 15.52 6.55
CA PRO A 40 2.63 16.57 6.16
C PRO A 40 1.99 17.27 7.38
N ALA A 41 1.98 16.62 8.56
CA ALA A 41 1.37 17.16 9.77
C ALA A 41 2.33 18.08 10.56
N CYS A 42 3.58 17.67 10.76
CA CYS A 42 4.53 18.39 11.62
C CYS A 42 5.79 18.93 10.92
N GLY A 43 6.02 18.58 9.65
CA GLY A 43 7.22 18.96 8.89
C GLY A 43 8.48 18.14 9.23
N GLY A 44 8.36 17.12 10.06
CA GLY A 44 9.43 16.21 10.46
C GLY A 44 10.03 15.39 9.34
N GLY A 45 11.35 15.16 9.37
CA GLY A 45 12.05 14.38 8.33
C GLY A 45 12.24 12.89 8.66
N ASP A 46 11.87 12.45 9.86
CA ASP A 46 12.06 11.07 10.29
C ASP A 46 10.76 10.28 10.09
N LEU A 47 10.70 9.53 8.99
CA LEU A 47 9.57 8.69 8.58
C LEU A 47 10.06 7.27 8.33
N THR A 48 9.46 6.31 9.04
CA THR A 48 9.77 4.89 8.90
C THR A 48 8.65 4.20 8.14
N GLN A 49 8.99 3.47 7.07
CA GLN A 49 8.01 2.70 6.30
C GLN A 49 7.55 1.47 7.08
N GLU A 50 6.28 1.10 6.91
CA GLU A 50 5.70 -0.13 7.47
C GLU A 50 6.46 -1.38 6.99
N THR A 51 6.68 -2.31 7.91
CA THR A 51 7.40 -3.57 7.68
C THR A 51 6.48 -4.69 7.22
N ASP A 52 5.18 -4.60 7.49
CA ASP A 52 4.18 -5.54 7.01
C ASP A 52 4.06 -5.54 5.48
N VAL A 53 3.67 -6.68 4.94
CA VAL A 53 3.32 -6.85 3.51
C VAL A 53 1.83 -7.09 3.35
N LEU A 54 1.32 -6.80 2.15
CA LEU A 54 -0.06 -7.09 1.75
C LEU A 54 -0.29 -8.60 1.59
N ASP A 55 -1.47 -9.06 2.02
CA ASP A 55 -1.97 -10.41 1.80
C ASP A 55 -1.87 -10.81 0.31
N THR A 56 -1.38 -12.01 0.02
CA THR A 56 -1.34 -12.57 -1.34
C THR A 56 -2.69 -12.50 -2.03
N TRP A 57 -3.79 -12.73 -1.30
CA TRP A 57 -5.14 -12.64 -1.85
C TRP A 57 -5.52 -11.22 -2.31
N PHE A 58 -4.90 -10.18 -1.74
CA PHE A 58 -5.06 -8.79 -2.17
C PHE A 58 -4.52 -8.58 -3.59
N SER A 59 -3.31 -9.07 -3.85
CA SER A 59 -2.73 -8.99 -5.20
C SER A 59 -3.46 -9.89 -6.20
N SER A 60 -3.91 -11.08 -5.80
CA SER A 60 -4.65 -12.01 -6.67
C SER A 60 -6.01 -11.43 -7.10
N ALA A 61 -6.68 -10.65 -6.25
CA ALA A 61 -7.93 -9.98 -6.60
C ALA A 61 -7.75 -8.97 -7.75
N LEU A 62 -6.53 -8.48 -7.98
CA LEU A 62 -6.21 -7.53 -9.05
C LEU A 62 -5.80 -8.21 -10.37
N TRP A 63 -5.71 -9.54 -10.40
CA TRP A 63 -5.18 -10.29 -11.54
C TRP A 63 -5.81 -9.95 -12.91
N PRO A 64 -7.16 -9.83 -13.05
CA PRO A 64 -7.76 -9.49 -14.33
C PRO A 64 -7.30 -8.13 -14.84
N PHE A 65 -7.05 -7.17 -13.94
CA PHE A 65 -6.64 -5.83 -14.31
C PHE A 65 -5.14 -5.74 -14.56
N SER A 66 -4.32 -6.31 -13.66
CA SER A 66 -2.87 -6.22 -13.74
C SER A 66 -2.32 -6.89 -15.01
N THR A 67 -2.93 -7.99 -15.44
CA THR A 67 -2.58 -8.66 -16.70
C THR A 67 -3.01 -7.89 -17.96
N MET A 68 -3.97 -6.99 -17.83
CA MET A 68 -4.42 -6.10 -18.92
C MET A 68 -3.70 -4.75 -18.92
N GLY A 69 -2.67 -4.58 -18.09
CA GLY A 69 -1.83 -3.38 -18.07
C GLY A 69 -2.28 -2.28 -17.11
N TRP A 70 -3.24 -2.55 -16.22
CA TRP A 70 -3.43 -1.70 -15.04
C TRP A 70 -2.16 -1.75 -14.16
N PRO A 71 -1.70 -0.62 -13.60
CA PRO A 71 -2.39 0.66 -13.40
C PRO A 71 -2.40 1.62 -14.60
N ASP A 72 -1.73 1.29 -15.70
CA ASP A 72 -1.73 2.11 -16.91
C ASP A 72 -3.04 1.99 -17.71
N ARG A 73 -3.30 2.99 -18.56
CA ARG A 73 -4.47 2.99 -19.45
C ARG A 73 -4.10 2.37 -20.79
N THR A 74 -4.18 1.05 -20.88
CA THR A 74 -3.95 0.33 -22.15
C THR A 74 -5.25 0.19 -22.96
N PRO A 75 -5.17 -0.04 -24.29
CA PRO A 75 -6.35 -0.37 -25.08
C PRO A 75 -7.06 -1.65 -24.61
N LEU A 76 -6.30 -2.66 -24.18
CA LEU A 76 -6.82 -3.96 -23.74
C LEU A 76 -7.75 -3.82 -22.52
N LEU A 77 -7.41 -2.93 -21.58
CA LEU A 77 -8.19 -2.67 -20.36
C LEU A 77 -9.52 -1.93 -20.64
N ASN A 78 -9.62 -1.20 -21.75
CA ASN A 78 -10.78 -0.36 -22.09
C ASN A 78 -11.81 -1.06 -23.01
N THR A 79 -11.68 -2.37 -23.20
CA THR A 79 -12.57 -3.19 -24.05
C THR A 79 -13.71 -3.78 -23.24
#